data_AF-T1CB14-F1
#
_entry.id   AF-T1CB14-F1
#
_cell.length_a   1.000
_cell.length_b   1.000
_cell.length_c   1.000
_cell.angle_alpha   90.00
_cell.angle_beta   90.00
_cell.angle_gamma   90.00
#
_symmetry.space_group_name_H-M   'P 1'
#
loop_
_entity.id
_entity.type
_entity.pdbx_description
1 polymer ?
#
loop_
_entity_poly.entity_id
_entity_poly.type
_entity_poly.pdbx_seq_one_letter_code
_entity_poly.pdbx_strand_id
1 'polypeptide(L)'
;MALRGTILNALVYPAFLLVGVLGALILLLTYVVPSFVPIFAGMGVPLPWITVGVLALGQFLQQWGWAVLLGLVALGVFAAQRLKDPAARLALDRR
;
A
#
# COMPACT_ATOMS: atom_id res chain seq x y z
N MET A 1 9.13 30.32 -1.22
CA MET A 1 8.75 29.28 -2.21
C MET A 1 9.74 28.10 -2.29
N ALA A 2 10.95 28.17 -1.70
CA ALA A 2 11.94 27.09 -1.75
C ALA A 2 11.59 25.83 -0.92
N LEU A 3 10.91 25.98 0.22
CA LEU A 3 10.66 24.87 1.16
C LEU A 3 9.76 23.75 0.59
N ARG A 4 8.80 24.09 -0.28
CA ARG A 4 7.84 23.14 -0.86
C ARG A 4 8.48 22.20 -1.90
N GLY A 5 9.46 22.71 -2.66
CA GLY A 5 10.21 21.91 -3.63
C GLY A 5 11.13 20.90 -2.95
N THR A 6 11.79 21.29 -1.87
CA THR A 6 12.67 20.41 -1.08
C THR A 6 11.88 19.27 -0.42
N ILE A 7 10.71 19.56 0.16
CA ILE A 7 9.87 18.52 0.79
C ILE A 7 9.38 17.51 -0.24
N LEU A 8 8.87 17.96 -1.39
CA LEU A 8 8.41 17.05 -2.44
C LEU A 8 9.54 16.17 -2.99
N ASN A 9 10.74 16.73 -3.15
CA ASN A 9 11.90 15.96 -3.62
C ASN A 9 12.39 14.97 -2.55
N ALA A 10 12.28 15.32 -1.27
CA ALA A 10 12.61 14.43 -0.15
C ALA A 10 11.64 13.25 -0.02
N LEU A 11 10.40 13.37 -0.50
CA LEU A 11 9.40 12.29 -0.47
C LEU A 11 9.56 11.25 -1.58
N VAL A 12 10.34 11.54 -2.64
CA VAL A 12 10.57 10.60 -3.75
C VAL A 12 11.25 9.32 -3.25
N TYR A 13 12.28 9.46 -2.41
CA TYR A 13 13.02 8.32 -1.87
C TYR A 13 12.17 7.41 -0.96
N PRO A 14 11.43 7.94 0.05
CA PRO A 14 10.46 7.17 0.82
C PRO A 14 9.40 6.49 -0.05
N ALA A 15 8.87 7.17 -1.06
CA ALA A 15 7.84 6.60 -1.94
C ALA A 15 8.37 5.40 -2.74
N PHE A 16 9.59 5.50 -3.27
CA PHE A 16 10.22 4.39 -4.00
C PHE A 16 10.42 3.17 -3.11
N LEU A 17 10.92 3.38 -1.89
CA LEU A 17 11.07 2.31 -0.89
C LEU A 17 9.73 1.66 -0.54
N LEU A 18 8.69 2.47 -0.32
CA LEU A 18 7.32 2.01 -0.04
C LEU A 18 6.79 1.12 -1.17
N VAL A 19 6.95 1.53 -2.42
CA VAL A 19 6.52 0.74 -3.58
C VAL A 19 7.24 -0.60 -3.61
N GLY A 20 8.56 -0.62 -3.38
CA GLY A 20 9.33 -1.86 -3.33
C GLY A 20 8.86 -2.81 -2.22
N VAL A 21 8.68 -2.29 -1.00
CA VAL A 21 8.22 -3.07 0.15
C VAL A 21 6.81 -3.60 -0.07
N LEU A 22 5.88 -2.78 -0.55
CA LEU A 22 4.51 -3.20 -0.83
C LEU A 22 4.47 -4.24 -1.95
N GLY A 23 5.28 -4.07 -3.01
CA GLY A 23 5.41 -5.05 -4.08
C GLY A 23 5.93 -6.40 -3.57
N ALA A 24 6.97 -6.38 -2.74
CA ALA A 24 7.52 -7.59 -2.12
C ALA A 24 6.49 -8.27 -1.19
N LEU A 25 5.75 -7.50 -0.39
CA LEU A 25 4.68 -8.02 0.46
C LEU A 25 3.56 -8.67 -0.36
N ILE A 26 3.12 -8.03 -1.45
CA ILE A 26 2.10 -8.62 -2.34
C ILE A 26 2.62 -9.95 -2.89
N LEU A 27 3.83 -9.99 -3.44
CA LEU A 27 4.42 -11.21 -3.96
C LEU A 27 4.52 -12.31 -2.89
N LEU A 28 4.92 -11.94 -1.67
CA LEU A 28 5.01 -12.87 -0.55
C LEU A 28 3.63 -13.45 -0.22
N LEU A 29 2.60 -12.62 -0.13
CA LEU A 29 1.26 -13.04 0.25
C LEU A 29 0.53 -13.81 -0.86
N THR A 30 0.74 -13.46 -2.14
CA THR A 30 0.01 -14.06 -3.27
C THR A 30 0.71 -15.27 -3.88
N TYR A 31 2.02 -15.41 -3.71
CA TYR A 31 2.80 -16.54 -4.27
C TYR A 31 3.54 -17.34 -3.20
N VAL A 32 4.27 -16.68 -2.31
CA VAL A 32 5.17 -17.39 -1.37
C VAL A 32 4.40 -18.10 -0.27
N VAL A 33 3.45 -17.44 0.40
CA VAL A 33 2.66 -18.06 1.48
C VAL A 33 1.81 -19.25 0.99
N PRO A 34 1.11 -19.16 -0.17
CA PRO A 34 0.36 -20.30 -0.72
C PRO A 34 1.21 -21.54 -1.00
N SER A 35 2.51 -21.37 -1.30
CA SER A 35 3.39 -22.52 -1.58
C SER A 35 3.56 -23.48 -0.39
N PHE A 36 3.26 -23.03 0.83
CA PHE A 36 3.30 -23.87 2.02
C PHE A 36 2.04 -24.75 2.19
N VAL A 37 0.90 -24.41 1.58
CA VAL A 37 -0.36 -25.16 1.66
C VAL A 37 -0.21 -26.66 1.37
N PRO A 38 0.43 -27.08 0.25
CA PRO A 38 0.59 -28.51 -0.06
C PRO A 38 1.47 -29.25 0.96
N ILE A 39 2.41 -28.56 1.63
CA ILE A 39 3.27 -29.15 2.66
C ILE A 39 2.43 -29.54 3.88
N PHE A 40 1.55 -28.65 4.35
CA PHE A 40 0.62 -28.95 5.44
C PHE A 40 -0.37 -30.05 5.07
N ALA A 41 -0.90 -30.02 3.84
CA ALA A 41 -1.80 -31.06 3.34
C ALA A 41 -1.13 -32.45 3.33
N GLY A 42 0.14 -32.52 2.94
CA GLY A 42 0.93 -33.76 2.94
C GLY A 42 1.22 -34.32 4.34
N MET A 43 1.24 -33.48 5.38
CA MET A 43 1.39 -33.90 6.78
C MET A 43 0.08 -34.39 7.41
N GLY A 44 -1.07 -34.23 6.73
CA GLY A 44 -2.38 -34.54 7.30
C GLY A 44 -2.80 -33.60 8.45
N VAL A 45 -2.10 -32.48 8.61
CA VAL A 45 -2.38 -31.48 9.65
C VAL A 45 -3.16 -30.33 9.03
N PRO A 46 -4.30 -29.90 9.61
CA PRO A 46 -5.03 -28.75 9.10
C PRO A 46 -4.18 -27.48 9.19
N LEU A 47 -4.38 -26.54 8.26
CA LEU A 47 -3.64 -25.29 8.28
C LEU A 47 -3.92 -24.51 9.58
N PRO A 48 -2.88 -23.93 10.21
CA PRO A 48 -3.06 -23.01 11.32
C PRO A 48 -3.99 -21.86 10.94
N TRP A 49 -4.85 -21.44 11.87
CA TRP A 49 -5.81 -20.36 11.65
C TRP A 49 -5.13 -19.05 11.20
N ILE A 50 -3.92 -18.79 11.70
CA ILE A 50 -3.11 -17.63 11.27
C ILE A 50 -2.76 -17.69 9.79
N THR A 51 -2.37 -18.87 9.27
CA THR A 51 -2.03 -19.06 7.85
C THR A 51 -3.26 -18.87 6.97
N VAL A 52 -4.42 -19.38 7.40
CA VAL A 52 -5.70 -19.17 6.69
C VAL A 52 -6.03 -17.67 6.61
N GLY A 53 -5.85 -16.92 7.70
CA GLY A 53 -6.05 -15.47 7.70
C GLY A 53 -5.10 -14.74 6.74
N VAL A 54 -3.82 -15.13 6.71
CA VAL A 54 -2.83 -14.55 5.78
C VAL A 54 -3.17 -14.87 4.33
N LEU A 55 -3.63 -16.08 4.01
CA LEU A 55 -4.08 -16.46 2.67
C LEU A 55 -5.32 -15.66 2.24
N ALA A 56 -6.28 -15.46 3.15
CA ALA A 56 -7.46 -14.64 2.89
C ALA A 56 -7.08 -13.18 2.58
N LEU A 57 -6.11 -12.61 3.30
CA LEU A 57 -5.56 -11.28 3.01
C LEU A 57 -4.84 -11.24 1.66
N GLY A 58 -4.06 -12.27 1.33
CA GLY A 58 -3.42 -12.41 0.03
C GLY A 58 -4.42 -12.44 -1.12
N GLN A 59 -5.50 -13.21 -0.99
CA GLN A 59 -6.59 -13.27 -1.97
C GLN A 59 -7.31 -11.92 -2.11
N PHE A 60 -7.59 -11.24 -0.99
CA PHE A 60 -8.16 -9.90 -1.02
C PHE A 60 -7.25 -8.92 -1.77
N LEU A 61 -5.95 -8.92 -1.48
CA LEU A 61 -4.97 -8.08 -2.18
C LEU A 61 -4.83 -8.44 -3.65
N GLN A 62 -4.94 -9.71 -4.02
CA GLN A 62 -4.89 -10.14 -5.41
C GLN A 62 -6.12 -9.66 -6.20
N GLN A 63 -7.30 -9.68 -5.58
CA GLN A 63 -8.55 -9.27 -6.22
C GLN A 63 -8.77 -7.75 -6.20
N TRP A 64 -8.41 -7.07 -5.10
CA TRP A 64 -8.72 -5.66 -4.85
C TRP A 64 -7.48 -4.77 -4.80
N GLY A 65 -6.28 -5.31 -4.92
CA GLY A 65 -5.03 -4.55 -4.83
C GLY A 65 -4.93 -3.44 -5.85
N TRP A 66 -5.45 -3.64 -7.07
CA TRP A 66 -5.53 -2.59 -8.09
C TRP A 66 -6.45 -1.44 -7.66
N ALA A 67 -7.58 -1.73 -6.99
CA ALA A 67 -8.50 -0.73 -6.48
C ALA A 67 -7.89 0.06 -5.31
N VAL A 68 -7.15 -0.61 -4.42
CA VAL A 68 -6.38 0.02 -3.34
C VAL A 68 -5.31 0.95 -3.93
N LEU A 69 -4.59 0.49 -4.95
CA LEU A 69 -3.54 1.26 -5.62
C LEU A 69 -4.12 2.48 -6.34
N LEU A 70 -5.25 2.32 -7.04
CA LEU A 70 -6.01 3.44 -7.62
C LEU A 70 -6.48 4.44 -6.54
N GLY A 71 -6.99 3.96 -5.42
CA GLY A 71 -7.41 4.79 -4.29
C GLY A 71 -6.25 5.61 -3.72
N LEU A 72 -5.08 5.00 -3.53
CA LEU A 72 -3.87 5.67 -3.06
C LEU A 72 -3.38 6.74 -4.05
N VAL A 73 -3.38 6.43 -5.35
CA VAL A 73 -3.02 7.40 -6.40
C VAL A 73 -4.01 8.56 -6.42
N ALA A 74 -5.31 8.29 -6.39
CA ALA A 74 -6.35 9.31 -6.38
C ALA A 74 -6.24 10.21 -5.13
N LEU A 75 -6.00 9.64 -3.96
CA LEU A 75 -5.79 10.39 -2.71
C LEU A 75 -4.53 11.26 -2.80
N GLY A 76 -3.44 10.73 -3.35
CA GLY A 76 -2.19 11.46 -3.56
C GLY A 76 -2.36 12.64 -4.52
N VAL A 77 -3.07 12.44 -5.64
CA VAL A 77 -3.38 13.51 -6.60
C VAL A 77 -4.29 14.55 -5.96
N PHE A 78 -5.33 14.15 -5.24
CA PHE A 78 -6.25 15.06 -4.56
C PHE A 78 -5.52 15.91 -3.51
N ALA A 79 -4.68 15.29 -2.67
CA ALA A 79 -3.84 16.00 -1.70
C ALA A 79 -2.89 16.98 -2.41
N ALA A 80 -2.24 16.55 -3.50
CA ALA A 80 -1.34 17.38 -4.28
C ALA A 80 -2.05 18.59 -4.92
N GLN A 81 -3.30 18.42 -5.39
CA GLN A 81 -4.13 19.50 -5.93
C GLN A 81 -4.55 20.50 -4.84
N ARG A 82 -5.01 20.02 -3.67
CA ARG A 82 -5.37 20.88 -2.53
C ARG A 82 -4.19 21.67 -1.98
N LEU A 83 -2.98 21.09 -2.02
CA LEU A 83 -1.74 21.77 -1.67
C LEU A 83 -1.27 22.77 -2.75
N LYS A 84 -1.84 22.74 -3.97
CA LYS A 84 -1.55 23.69 -5.07
C LYS A 84 -2.58 24.80 -5.16
N ASP A 85 -3.80 24.58 -4.65
CA ASP A 85 -4.90 25.56 -4.70
C ASP A 85 -4.68 26.69 -3.66
N PRO A 86 -4.41 27.94 -4.09
CA PRO A 86 -4.12 29.05 -3.18
C PRO A 86 -5.30 29.40 -2.24
N ALA A 87 -6.53 28.99 -2.55
CA ALA A 87 -7.72 29.21 -1.71
C ALA A 87 -7.74 28.34 -0.43
N ALA A 88 -7.11 27.15 -0.44
CA ALA A 88 -6.99 26.31 0.76
C ALA A 88 -6.04 26.91 1.81
N ARG A 89 -5.16 27.83 1.41
CA ARG A 89 -4.23 28.54 2.31
C ARG A 89 -4.95 29.57 3.18
N LEU A 90 -6.05 30.17 2.71
CA LEU A 90 -6.81 31.19 3.43
C LEU A 90 -7.76 30.62 4.49
N ALA A 91 -8.17 29.35 4.38
CA ALA A 91 -9.04 28.71 5.36
C ALA A 91 -8.26 28.15 6.57
N LEU A 92 -6.99 27.77 6.38
CA LEU A 92 -6.14 27.28 7.47
C LEU A 92 -5.56 28.42 8.33
N ASP A 93 -5.38 29.61 7.76
CA ASP A 93 -4.81 30.80 8.42
C ASP A 93 -5.82 31.54 9.34
N ARG A 94 -7.00 30.95 9.57
CA ARG A 94 -8.08 31.53 10.39
C ARG A 94 -8.42 30.70 11.63
N ARG A 95 -7.50 29.86 12.10
CA ARG A 95 -7.56 29.22 13.42
C ARG A 95 -6.32 29.48 14.22
#